data_AF-A0AAN4R3Q7-F1
#
_entry.id   AF-A0AAN4R3Q7-F1
#
_cell.length_a   1.000
_cell.length_b   1.000
_cell.length_c   1.000
_cell.angle_alpha   90.00
_cell.angle_beta   90.00
_cell.angle_gamma   90.00
#
_symmetry.space_group_name_H-M   'P 1'
#
loop_
_entity.id
_entity.type
_entity.pdbx_description
1 polymer ?
#
loop_
_entity_poly.entity_id
_entity_poly.type
_entity_poly.pdbx_seq_one_letter_code
_entity_poly.pdbx_strand_id
1 'polypeptide(L)' 'MALGLGGCTRAPLQDVLGSFFPSWMLCATIGAVAAALLRAVIGVVGLQQAVPAPMLTYLAFMVAITFMVWLVFFGH' A
#
# COMPACT_ATOMS: atom_id res chain seq x y z
N MET A 1 22.41 -11.85 -37.18
CA MET A 1 21.43 -10.74 -37.11
C MET A 1 20.25 -11.21 -36.26
N ALA A 2 20.37 -11.09 -34.94
CA ALA A 2 19.33 -11.50 -33.98
C ALA A 2 18.75 -10.23 -33.35
N LEU A 3 17.79 -9.60 -34.05
CA LEU A 3 17.13 -8.35 -33.65
C LEU A 3 15.77 -8.59 -32.95
N GLY A 4 15.43 -9.82 -32.58
CA GLY A 4 14.06 -10.19 -32.18
C GLY A 4 13.83 -10.65 -30.74
N LEU A 5 14.83 -10.70 -29.86
CA LEU A 5 14.67 -11.24 -28.49
C LEU A 5 15.18 -10.33 -27.35
N GLY A 6 15.60 -9.10 -27.63
CA GLY A 6 16.06 -8.14 -26.60
C GLY A 6 14.94 -7.56 -25.72
N GLY A 7 13.67 -7.87 -26.01
CA GLY A 7 12.51 -7.37 -25.27
C GLY A 7 12.24 -8.06 -23.93
N CYS A 8 12.86 -9.22 -23.67
CA CYS A 8 12.66 -9.98 -22.43
C CYS A 8 13.69 -9.66 -21.33
N THR A 9 14.66 -8.77 -21.56
CA THR A 9 15.68 -8.42 -20.55
C THR A 9 15.12 -7.57 -19.41
N ARG A 10 13.97 -6.92 -19.62
CA ARG A 10 13.20 -6.20 -18.60
C ARG A 10 11.73 -6.64 -18.69
N ALA A 11 11.43 -7.87 -18.31
CA ALA A 11 10.10 -8.09 -17.76
C ALA A 11 10.12 -7.35 -16.40
N PRO A 12 9.38 -6.24 -16.21
CA PRO A 12 9.23 -5.67 -14.89
C PRO A 12 8.42 -6.70 -14.10
N LEU A 13 9.11 -7.66 -13.50
CA LEU A 13 8.55 -8.57 -12.51
C LEU A 13 8.25 -7.68 -11.29
N GLN A 14 7.11 -7.00 -11.36
CA GLN A 14 6.58 -6.24 -10.25
C GLN A 14 5.86 -7.27 -9.39
N ASP A 15 6.41 -7.51 -8.21
CA ASP A 15 5.91 -8.51 -7.29
C ASP A 15 4.56 -8.13 -6.71
N VAL A 16 3.51 -8.55 -7.39
CA VAL A 16 2.14 -8.31 -6.95
C VAL A 16 1.79 -9.18 -5.73
N LEU A 17 2.50 -10.30 -5.51
CA LEU A 17 2.15 -11.32 -4.51
C LEU A 17 3.34 -11.89 -3.69
N GLY A 18 4.51 -11.21 -3.67
CA GLY A 18 5.56 -11.44 -2.66
C GLY A 18 6.97 -11.92 -3.07
N SER A 19 7.69 -11.28 -4.01
CA SER A 19 9.16 -11.54 -4.21
C SER A 19 10.14 -10.52 -3.62
N PHE A 20 9.69 -9.38 -3.07
CA PHE A 20 10.54 -8.50 -2.25
C PHE A 20 10.26 -8.65 -0.74
N PHE A 21 10.47 -9.84 -0.20
CA PHE A 21 10.54 -10.03 1.26
C PHE A 21 11.73 -9.20 1.81
N PRO A 22 11.59 -8.23 2.75
CA PRO A 22 10.47 -7.91 3.65
C PRO A 22 9.76 -6.55 3.41
N SER A 23 9.98 -5.88 2.26
CA SER A 23 9.56 -4.49 2.07
C SER A 23 8.04 -4.28 2.04
N TRP A 24 7.30 -5.12 1.32
CA TRP A 24 5.84 -5.00 1.22
C TRP A 24 5.15 -5.21 2.59
N MET A 25 5.69 -6.10 3.44
CA MET A 25 5.21 -6.30 4.81
C MET A 25 5.43 -5.05 5.66
N LEU A 26 6.57 -4.39 5.50
CA LEU A 26 6.85 -3.12 6.17
C LEU A 26 5.88 -2.03 5.71
N CYS A 27 5.65 -1.89 4.40
CA CYS A 27 4.69 -0.93 3.85
C CYS A 27 3.27 -1.19 4.36
N ALA A 28 2.82 -2.45 4.37
CA ALA A 28 1.50 -2.84 4.88
C ALA A 28 1.38 -2.58 6.39
N THR A 29 2.44 -2.82 7.15
CA THR A 29 2.49 -2.52 8.59
C THR A 29 2.36 -1.02 8.83
N ILE A 30 3.06 -0.18 8.06
CA ILE A 30 2.94 1.29 8.13
C ILE A 30 1.50 1.71 7.81
N GLY A 31 0.90 1.15 6.76
CA GLY A 31 -0.50 1.40 6.40
C GLY A 31 -1.49 1.01 7.51
N ALA A 32 -1.28 -0.14 8.14
CA ALA A 32 -2.12 -0.61 9.25
C ALA A 32 -2.01 0.31 10.48
N VAL A 33 -0.78 0.71 10.85
CA VAL A 33 -0.55 1.66 11.95
C VAL A 33 -1.20 3.00 11.65
N ALA A 34 -1.05 3.52 10.43
CA ALA A 34 -1.68 4.78 10.02
C ALA A 34 -3.21 4.71 10.10
N ALA A 35 -3.84 3.60 9.65
CA ALA A 35 -5.28 3.40 9.75
C ALA A 35 -5.76 3.28 11.21
N ALA A 36 -5.01 2.60 12.07
CA ALA A 36 -5.31 2.52 13.50
C ALA A 36 -5.24 3.90 14.17
N LEU A 37 -4.23 4.70 13.85
CA LEU A 37 -4.10 6.08 14.33
C LEU A 37 -5.24 6.95 13.83
N LEU A 38 -5.61 6.86 12.55
CA LEU A 38 -6.76 7.59 12.01
C LEU A 38 -8.04 7.25 12.76
N ARG A 39 -8.29 5.95 13.02
CA ARG A 39 -9.44 5.50 13.80
C ARG A 39 -9.42 6.05 15.23
N ALA A 40 -8.25 6.06 15.87
CA ALA A 40 -8.09 6.61 17.21
C ALA A 40 -8.38 8.12 17.24
N VAL A 41 -7.82 8.89 16.30
CA VAL A 41 -8.04 10.33 16.17
C VAL A 41 -9.51 10.65 15.93
N ILE A 42 -10.18 9.97 15.00
CA ILE A 42 -11.62 10.16 14.74
C ILE A 42 -12.44 9.82 15.99
N GLY A 43 -12.02 8.80 16.76
CA GLY A 43 -12.62 8.44 18.04
C GLY A 43 -12.51 9.56 19.07
N VAL A 44 -11.33 10.14 19.23
CA VAL A 44 -11.08 11.25 20.18
C VAL A 44 -11.83 12.52 19.77
N VAL A 45 -11.94 12.80 18.47
CA VAL A 45 -12.68 13.96 17.94
C VAL A 45 -14.20 13.76 18.03
N GLY A 46 -14.69 12.56 18.34
CA GLY A 46 -16.12 12.26 18.43
C GLY A 46 -16.83 12.16 17.07
N LEU A 47 -16.07 12.04 15.98
CA LEU A 47 -16.58 12.07 14.60
C LEU A 47 -16.90 10.66 14.05
N GLN A 48 -16.94 9.63 14.89
CA GLN A 48 -17.17 8.24 14.45
C GLN A 48 -18.49 8.07 13.67
N GLN A 49 -19.52 8.83 14.00
CA GLN A 49 -20.82 8.77 13.33
C GLN A 49 -20.82 9.37 11.91
N ALA A 50 -19.83 10.20 11.57
CA ALA A 50 -19.74 10.79 10.25
C ALA A 50 -18.93 9.96 9.25
N VAL A 51 -18.34 8.84 9.68
CA VAL A 51 -17.57 7.96 8.79
C VAL A 51 -18.52 6.96 8.10
N PRO A 52 -18.79 7.11 6.79
CA PRO A 52 -19.66 6.17 6.07
C PRO A 52 -18.94 4.84 5.87
N ALA A 53 -19.60 3.72 6.21
CA ALA A 53 -19.03 2.37 6.05
C ALA A 53 -17.61 2.22 6.67
N PRO A 54 -17.48 2.35 8.01
CA PRO A 54 -16.19 2.53 8.69
C PRO A 54 -15.15 1.46 8.36
N MET A 55 -15.57 0.19 8.22
CA MET A 55 -14.67 -0.90 7.86
C MET A 55 -14.02 -0.68 6.49
N LEU A 56 -14.79 -0.26 5.49
CA LEU A 56 -14.28 0.01 4.15
C LEU A 56 -13.40 1.26 4.14
N THR A 57 -13.76 2.31 4.87
CA THR A 57 -12.95 3.55 4.95
C THR A 57 -11.57 3.30 5.53
N TYR A 58 -11.48 2.63 6.68
CA TYR A 58 -10.19 2.37 7.32
C TYR A 58 -9.34 1.38 6.53
N LEU A 59 -9.95 0.38 5.90
CA LEU A 59 -9.23 -0.54 4.99
C LEU A 59 -8.73 0.18 3.74
N ALA A 60 -9.57 0.98 3.09
CA ALA A 60 -9.17 1.75 1.92
C ALA A 60 -8.03 2.72 2.27
N PHE A 61 -8.09 3.36 3.44
CA PHE A 61 -7.04 4.22 3.94
C PHE A 61 -5.73 3.45 4.20
N MET A 62 -5.78 2.28 4.85
CA MET A 62 -4.63 1.39 5.03
C MET A 62 -3.97 1.05 3.68
N VAL A 63 -4.78 0.64 2.71
CA VAL A 63 -4.31 0.25 1.37
C VAL A 63 -3.70 1.44 0.63
N ALA A 64 -4.33 2.62 0.71
CA ALA A 64 -3.81 3.84 0.10
C ALA A 64 -2.44 4.23 0.68
N ILE A 65 -2.28 4.20 2.01
CA ILE A 65 -0.99 4.48 2.65
C ILE A 65 0.05 3.42 2.28
N THR A 66 -0.34 2.14 2.26
CA THR A 66 0.56 1.04 1.87
C THR A 66 1.11 1.26 0.46
N PHE A 67 0.24 1.56 -0.51
CA PHE A 67 0.67 1.84 -1.87
C PHE A 67 1.45 3.14 -2.00
N MET A 68 1.07 4.18 -1.27
CA MET A 68 1.80 5.46 -1.27
C MET A 68 3.24 5.27 -0.79
N VAL A 69 3.44 4.58 0.33
CA VAL A 69 4.77 4.24 0.85
C VAL A 69 5.51 3.38 -0.16
N TRP A 70 4.87 2.35 -0.71
CA TRP A 70 5.52 1.48 -1.68
C TRP A 70 5.98 2.24 -2.93
N LEU A 71 5.14 3.10 -3.52
CA LEU A 71 5.50 3.91 -4.68
C LEU A 71 6.62 4.92 -4.39
N VAL A 72 6.62 5.54 -3.21
CA VAL A 72 7.67 6.50 -2.82
C VAL A 72 9.03 5.82 -2.64
N PHE A 73 9.06 4.62 -2.03
CA PHE A 73 10.31 3.93 -1.72
C PHE A 73 10.78 2.97 -2.82
N PHE A 74 9.89 2.44 -3.66
CA PHE A 74 10.20 1.40 -4.66
C PHE A 74 9.74 1.74 -6.08
N GLY A 75 9.03 2.85 -6.29
CA GLY A 75 8.49 3.24 -7.60
C GLY A 75 9.46 3.97 -8.53
N HIS A 76 10.76 3.84 -8.33
CA HIS A 76 11.83 4.42 -9.15
C HIS A 76 12.57 3.34 -9.95
#